data_AF-A0A920LS96-F1
#
_entry.id   AF-A0A920LS96-F1
#
_cell.length_a   1.000
_cell.length_b   1.000
_cell.length_c   1.000
_cell.angle_alpha   90.00
_cell.angle_beta   90.00
_cell.angle_gamma   90.00
#
_symmetry.space_group_name_H-M   'P 1'
#
loop_
_entity.id
_entity.type
_entity.pdbx_description
1 polymer ?
#
loop_
_entity_poly.entity_id
_entity_poly.type
_entity_poly.pdbx_seq_one_letter_code
_entity_poly.pdbx_strand_id
1 'polypeptide(L)'
;MIKAVAWDIDGTLVDSEPLHLKSLILVCEKYDVDISDLPNEYFIGVNLPGVWKSLQKRFPAGLKFEEWAHQINNFILLIVQL
;
A
#
# COMPACT_ATOMS: atom_id res chain seq x y z
N MET A 1 -23.35 5.84 -28.50
CA MET A 1 -23.82 4.80 -27.55
C MET A 1 -22.59 4.07 -27.03
N ILE A 2 -22.35 4.08 -25.72
CA ILE A 2 -21.21 3.37 -25.10
C ILE A 2 -21.40 1.86 -25.27
N LYS A 3 -20.32 1.13 -25.59
CA LYS A 3 -20.34 -0.31 -25.88
C LYS A 3 -19.71 -1.17 -24.78
N ALA A 4 -18.82 -0.60 -23.97
CA ALA A 4 -18.21 -1.24 -22.82
C ALA A 4 -17.69 -0.18 -21.85
N VAL A 5 -17.50 -0.59 -20.59
CA VAL A 5 -16.84 0.19 -19.54
C VAL A 5 -15.88 -0.75 -18.79
N ALA A 6 -14.65 -0.30 -18.56
CA ALA A 6 -13.71 -0.97 -17.68
C ALA A 6 -13.77 -0.30 -16.30
N TRP A 7 -14.03 -1.09 -15.26
CA TRP A 7 -14.07 -0.63 -13.87
C TRP A 7 -12.84 -1.14 -13.15
N ASP A 8 -12.16 -0.24 -12.46
CA ASP A 8 -11.15 -0.60 -11.46
C ASP A 8 -11.82 -1.24 -10.22
N ILE A 9 -11.06 -1.95 -9.40
CA ILE A 9 -11.58 -2.60 -8.19
C ILE A 9 -11.31 -1.73 -6.97
N ASP A 10 -10.04 -1.45 -6.68
CA ASP A 10 -9.61 -0.74 -5.47
C ASP A 10 -10.08 0.72 -5.51
N GLY A 11 -10.72 1.18 -4.43
CA GLY A 11 -11.29 2.54 -4.33
C GLY A 11 -12.45 2.83 -5.29
N THR A 12 -12.82 1.87 -6.16
CA THR A 12 -13.89 2.03 -7.17
C THR A 12 -15.07 1.10 -6.90
N LEU A 13 -14.85 -0.22 -6.90
CA LEU A 13 -15.87 -1.21 -6.57
C LEU A 13 -15.88 -1.59 -5.10
N VAL A 14 -14.72 -1.49 -4.44
CA VAL A 14 -14.53 -1.77 -3.02
C VAL A 14 -13.73 -0.64 -2.39
N ASP A 15 -14.17 -0.14 -1.23
CA ASP A 15 -13.43 0.85 -0.44
C ASP A 15 -12.26 0.19 0.30
N SER A 16 -11.28 -0.30 -0.46
CA SER A 16 -10.08 -0.98 0.03
C SER A 16 -8.91 -0.03 0.33
N GLU A 17 -8.97 1.24 -0.11
CA GLU A 17 -7.90 2.21 0.08
C GLU A 17 -7.54 2.48 1.55
N PRO A 18 -8.51 2.60 2.49
CA PRO A 18 -8.18 2.74 3.92
C PRO A 18 -7.42 1.53 4.48
N LEU A 19 -7.70 0.33 3.96
CA LEU A 19 -7.03 -0.91 4.36
C LEU A 19 -5.59 -0.96 3.84
N HIS A 20 -5.36 -0.56 2.58
CA HIS A 20 -4.03 -0.46 1.99
C HIS A 20 -3.17 0.55 2.75
N LEU A 21 -3.72 1.74 3.06
CA LEU A 21 -3.03 2.76 3.85
C LEU A 21 -2.67 2.24 5.25
N LYS A 22 -3.62 1.60 5.94
CA LYS A 22 -3.37 1.04 7.27
C LYS A 22 -2.27 -0.02 7.27
N SER A 23 -2.27 -0.89 6.27
CA SER A 23 -1.21 -1.90 6.11
C SER A 23 0.15 -1.25 5.86
N LEU A 24 0.22 -0.23 5.00
CA LEU A 24 1.44 0.53 4.75
C LEU A 24 1.99 1.19 6.02
N ILE A 25 1.11 1.82 6.82
CA ILE A 25 1.48 2.43 8.11
C ILE A 25 2.10 1.39 9.04
N LEU A 26 1.48 0.23 9.22
CA LEU A 26 1.99 -0.83 10.11
C LEU A 26 3.37 -1.34 9.67
N VAL A 27 3.59 -1.49 8.37
CA VAL A 27 4.91 -1.86 7.86
C VAL A 27 5.92 -0.74 8.09
N CYS A 28 5.56 0.52 7.86
CA CYS A 28 6.46 1.65 8.10
C CYS A 28 6.83 1.76 9.58
N GLU A 29 5.86 1.63 10.49
CA GLU A 29 6.08 1.60 11.94
C GLU A 29 7.04 0.47 12.36
N LYS A 30 6.90 -0.72 11.79
CA LYS A 30 7.79 -1.86 12.06
C LYS A 30 9.27 -1.57 11.75
N TYR A 31 9.55 -0.69 10.79
CA TYR A 31 10.90 -0.34 10.35
C TYR A 31 11.33 1.06 10.81
N ASP A 32 10.58 1.71 11.73
CA ASP A 32 10.82 3.08 12.17
C ASP A 32 10.91 4.09 11.00
N VAL A 33 10.12 3.87 9.95
CA VAL A 33 10.06 4.73 8.76
C VAL A 33 8.97 5.77 8.92
N ASP A 34 9.36 7.05 9.00
CA ASP A 34 8.44 8.18 9.00
C ASP A 34 7.91 8.46 7.59
N ILE A 35 6.58 8.53 7.46
CA ILE A 35 5.84 8.92 6.25
C ILE A 35 4.84 10.05 6.52
N SER A 36 4.93 10.72 7.67
CA SER A 36 4.03 11.82 8.07
C SER A 36 4.16 13.07 7.18
N ASP A 37 5.23 13.17 6.40
CA ASP A 37 5.41 14.19 5.36
C ASP A 37 4.56 13.95 4.11
N LEU A 38 3.95 12.78 3.97
CA LEU A 38 3.10 12.41 2.83
C LEU A 38 1.62 12.47 3.23
N PRO A 39 0.73 13.04 2.39
CA PRO A 39 -0.70 12.99 2.64
C PRO A 39 -1.23 11.54 2.52
N ASN A 40 -2.34 11.23 3.19
CA ASN A 40 -2.95 9.89 3.19
C ASN A 40 -3.28 9.38 1.78
N GLU A 41 -3.59 10.30 0.86
CA GLU A 41 -3.98 10.02 -0.51
C GLU A 41 -2.79 9.79 -1.45
N TYR A 42 -1.55 10.00 -0.98
CA TYR A 42 -0.34 10.05 -1.82
C TYR A 42 -0.10 8.77 -2.64
N PHE A 43 -0.58 7.63 -2.15
CA PHE A 43 -0.40 6.32 -2.79
C PHE A 43 -1.70 5.69 -3.32
N ILE A 44 -2.83 6.40 -3.31
CA ILE A 44 -4.11 5.91 -3.87
C ILE A 44 -3.92 5.61 -5.36
N GLY A 45 -4.35 4.43 -5.80
CA GLY A 45 -4.17 3.95 -7.18
C GLY A 45 -2.72 3.66 -7.61
N VAL A 46 -1.75 3.74 -6.69
CA VAL A 46 -0.34 3.42 -6.97
C VAL A 46 -0.07 1.95 -6.65
N ASN A 47 0.47 1.21 -7.62
CA ASN A 47 0.83 -0.19 -7.38
C ASN A 47 2.02 -0.34 -6.40
N LEU A 48 2.14 -1.51 -5.78
CA LEU A 48 3.20 -1.80 -4.79
C LEU A 48 4.62 -1.48 -5.26
N PRO A 49 5.04 -1.83 -6.50
CA PRO A 49 6.37 -1.42 -7.00
C PRO A 49 6.57 0.10 -7.04
N GLY A 50 5.53 0.86 -7.36
CA GLY A 50 5.56 2.33 -7.37
C GLY A 50 5.70 2.92 -5.96
N VAL A 51 4.95 2.38 -5.00
CA VAL A 51 5.08 2.75 -3.58
C VAL A 51 6.49 2.44 -3.08
N TRP A 52 6.99 1.23 -3.34
CA TRP A 52 8.36 0.82 -2.97
C TRP A 52 9.40 1.76 -3.57
N LYS A 53 9.32 2.07 -4.86
CA LYS A 53 10.28 2.98 -5.52
C LYS A 53 10.36 4.35 -4.83
N SER A 54 9.23 4.82 -4.28
CA SER A 54 9.10 6.10 -3.59
C SER A 54 9.70 6.07 -2.18
N LEU A 55 9.56 4.96 -1.47
CA LEU A 55 9.93 4.85 -0.05
C LEU A 55 11.22 4.07 0.22
N GLN A 56 11.73 3.25 -0.72
CA GLN A 56 12.84 2.30 -0.50
C GLN A 56 14.08 2.92 0.17
N LYS A 57 14.36 4.20 -0.08
CA LYS A 57 15.51 4.91 0.50
C LYS A 57 15.36 5.21 2.00
N ARG A 58 14.14 5.15 2.51
CA ARG A 58 13.82 5.33 3.94
C ARG A 58 13.92 4.02 4.71
N PHE A 59 13.83 2.88 4.02
CA PHE A 59 13.96 1.55 4.62
C PHE A 59 15.43 1.12 4.78
N PRO A 60 15.71 0.10 5.63
CA PRO A 60 17.05 -0.48 5.75
C PRO A 60 17.59 -1.01 4.41
N ALA A 61 18.87 -0.79 4.13
CA ALA A 61 19.50 -1.11 2.84
C ALA A 61 19.43 -2.62 2.45
N GLY A 62 19.23 -3.52 3.41
CA GLY A 62 19.09 -4.95 3.18
C GLY A 62 17.67 -5.41 2.86
N LEU A 63 16.66 -4.56 3.08
CA LEU A 63 15.26 -4.92 2.87
C LEU A 63 14.97 -5.02 1.38
N LYS A 64 14.43 -6.18 0.96
CA LYS A 64 14.07 -6.44 -0.43
C LYS A 64 12.60 -6.13 -0.67
N PHE A 65 12.27 -5.78 -1.92
CA PHE A 65 10.90 -5.51 -2.35
C PHE A 65 9.94 -6.65 -2.01
N GLU A 66 10.35 -7.90 -2.27
CA GLU A 66 9.51 -9.07 -2.06
C GLU A 66 9.19 -9.30 -0.58
N GLU A 67 10.18 -9.07 0.28
CA GLU A 67 10.02 -9.18 1.73
C GLU A 67 9.09 -8.06 2.26
N TRP A 68 9.25 -6.84 1.76
CA TRP A 68 8.38 -5.71 2.09
C TRP A 68 6.93 -5.95 1.60
N ALA A 69 6.75 -6.34 0.35
CA ALA A 69 5.45 -6.59 -0.25
C ALA A 69 4.72 -7.77 0.43
N HIS A 70 5.44 -8.81 0.83
CA HIS A 70 4.86 -9.92 1.59
C HIS A 70 4.30 -9.46 2.94
N GLN A 71 4.98 -8.54 3.62
CA GLN A 71 4.50 -7.98 4.89
C GLN A 71 3.24 -7.13 4.70
N ILE A 72 3.21 -6.28 3.67
CA ILE A 72 2.00 -5.50 3.32
C ILE A 72 0.80 -6.43 3.13
N ASN A 73 0.96 -7.48 2.34
CA ASN A 73 -0.12 -8.44 2.08
C ASN A 73 -0.54 -9.21 3.35
N ASN A 74 0.41 -9.59 4.20
CA ASN A 74 0.10 -10.29 5.45
C ASN A 74 -0.70 -9.41 6.42
N PHE A 75 -0.37 -8.11 6.52
CA PHE A 75 -1.14 -7.20 7.36
C PHE A 75 -2.55 -6.96 6.82
N ILE A 76 -2.74 -6.87 5.50
CA ILE A 76 -4.08 -6.79 4.88
C ILE A 76 -4.92 -7.99 5.31
N LEU A 77 -4.38 -9.21 5.19
CA LEU A 77 -5.08 -10.44 5.58
C LEU A 77 -5.42 -10.46 7.07
N LEU A 78 -4.51 -10.00 7.93
CA LEU A 78 -4.73 -9.93 9.37
C LEU A 78 -5.86 -8.94 9.73
N ILE A 79 -5.92 -7.78 9.06
CA ILE A 79 -6.94 -6.76 9.33
C ILE A 79 -8.32 -7.22 8.87
N VAL A 80 -8.44 -7.94 7.75
CA VAL A 80 -9.74 -8.42 7.22
C VAL A 80 -10.33 -9.57 8.05
N GLN A 81 -9.52 -10.26 8.86
CA GLN A 81 -9.97 -11.35 9.73
C GLN A 81 -10.52 -10.90 11.09
N LEU A 82 -10.59 -9.57 11.34
CA LEU A 82 -11.11 -8.95 12.57
C LEU A 82 -12.45 -8.24 12.29
#